data_AF-F7JVL8-F1
#
_entry.id   AF-F7JVL8-F1
#
_cell.length_a   1.000
_cell.length_b   1.000
_cell.length_c   1.000
_cell.angle_alpha   90.00
_cell.angle_beta   90.00
_cell.angle_gamma   90.00
#
_symmetry.space_group_name_H-M   'P 1'
#
loop_
_entity.id
_entity.type
_entity.pdbx_description
1 polymer ?
#
loop_
_entity_poly.entity_id
_entity_poly.type
_entity_poly.pdbx_seq_one_letter_code
_entity_poly.pdbx_strand_id
1 'polypeptide(L)' 'MARPRKYVIKLTDDELKTLKSIIRKSNTSKTIRSRCQIIIDLDEAHGKVLTHEQSARSNGV' A
#
# COMPACT_ATOMS: atom_id res chain seq x y z
N MET A 1 23.55 5.48 15.10
CA MET A 1 22.23 5.68 14.47
C MET A 1 21.51 4.35 14.44
N ALA A 2 20.23 4.29 14.82
CA ALA A 2 19.47 3.04 14.75
C ALA A 2 19.37 2.58 13.30
N ARG A 3 19.65 1.30 13.02
CA ARG A 3 19.46 0.74 11.68
C ARG A 3 17.98 0.86 11.31
N PRO A 4 17.62 1.52 10.20
CA PRO A 4 16.24 1.59 9.76
C PRO A 4 15.69 0.16 9.59
N ARG A 5 14.62 -0.16 10.31
CA ARG A 5 13.90 -1.42 10.09
C ARG A 5 13.06 -1.25 8.83
N LYS A 6 13.39 -1.99 7.76
CA LYS A 6 12.55 -2.09 6.58
C LYS A 6 11.55 -3.20 6.82
N TYR A 7 10.26 -2.85 6.88
CA TYR A 7 9.19 -3.83 6.99
C TYR A 7 8.91 -4.41 5.61
N VAL A 8 8.87 -5.74 5.53
CA VAL A 8 8.44 -6.47 4.33
C VAL A 8 6.94 -6.66 4.43
N ILE A 9 6.22 -6.20 3.41
CA ILE A 9 4.76 -6.37 3.31
C ILE A 9 4.52 -7.51 2.32
N LYS A 10 3.78 -8.52 2.76
CA LYS A 10 3.31 -9.64 1.93
C LYS A 10 1.86 -9.87 2.26
N LEU A 11 0.99 -9.47 1.36
CA LEU A 11 -0.44 -9.69 1.52
C LEU A 11 -0.78 -11.11 1.08
N THR A 12 -1.87 -11.62 1.64
CA THR A 12 -2.63 -12.72 1.05
C THR A 12 -3.58 -12.18 -0.04
N ASP A 13 -4.07 -13.06 -0.91
CA ASP A 13 -5.06 -12.69 -1.94
C ASP A 13 -6.33 -12.04 -1.35
N ASP A 14 -6.79 -12.55 -0.19
CA ASP A 14 -7.98 -12.04 0.49
C ASP A 14 -7.75 -10.64 1.09
N GLU A 15 -6.58 -10.38 1.65
CA GLU A 15 -6.19 -9.05 2.14
C GLU A 15 -6.09 -8.05 0.98
N LEU A 16 -5.46 -8.44 -0.13
CA LEU A 16 -5.37 -7.63 -1.34
C LEU A 16 -6.75 -7.30 -1.90
N LYS A 17 -7.65 -8.30 -1.94
CA LYS A 17 -9.04 -8.12 -2.37
C LYS A 17 -9.79 -7.15 -1.46
N THR A 18 -9.57 -7.24 -0.15
CA THR A 18 -10.18 -6.35 0.85
C THR A 18 -9.72 -4.91 0.66
N LEU A 19 -8.40 -4.68 0.50
CA LEU A 19 -7.86 -3.33 0.26
C LEU A 19 -8.38 -2.73 -1.06
N LYS A 20 -8.40 -3.52 -2.14
CA LYS A 20 -8.99 -3.08 -3.43
C LYS A 20 -10.47 -2.73 -3.30
N SER A 21 -11.23 -3.48 -2.49
CA SER A 21 -12.65 -3.19 -2.22
C SER A 21 -12.83 -1.86 -1.47
N ILE A 22 -12.01 -1.60 -0.45
CA ILE A 22 -12.01 -0.33 0.30
C ILE A 22 -11.73 0.85 -0.64
N ILE A 23 -10.72 0.76 -1.51
CA ILE A 23 -10.39 1.82 -2.47
C ILE A 23 -11.57 2.13 -3.41
N ARG A 24 -12.37 1.13 -3.78
CA ARG A 24 -13.51 1.30 -4.70
C ARG A 24 -14.75 1.91 -4.04
N LYS A 25 -14.90 1.82 -2.72
CA LYS A 25 -16.08 2.33 -1.98
C LYS A 25 -16.15 3.86 -2.03
N SER A 26 -17.29 4.40 -2.47
CA SER A 26 -17.51 5.84 -2.64
C SER A 26 -17.36 6.66 -1.35
N ASN A 27 -17.72 6.09 -0.19
CA ASN A 27 -17.64 6.77 1.11
C ASN A 27 -16.24 6.74 1.77
N THR A 28 -15.25 6.12 1.14
CA THR A 28 -13.91 6.00 1.72
C THR A 28 -13.13 7.29 1.51
N SER A 29 -12.63 7.87 2.60
CA SER A 29 -11.87 9.13 2.58
C SER A 29 -10.57 9.01 1.78
N LYS A 30 -10.09 10.15 1.26
CA LYS A 30 -8.84 10.21 0.50
C LYS A 30 -7.65 9.64 1.28
N THR A 31 -7.58 9.91 2.58
CA THR A 31 -6.52 9.40 3.47
C THR A 31 -6.53 7.88 3.55
N ILE A 32 -7.69 7.26 3.71
CA ILE A 32 -7.79 5.79 3.79
C ILE A 32 -7.44 5.17 2.43
N ARG A 33 -7.94 5.75 1.32
CA ARG A 33 -7.60 5.30 -0.04
C ARG A 33 -6.09 5.33 -0.29
N SER A 34 -5.42 6.45 0.02
CA SER A 34 -3.97 6.62 -0.14
C SER A 34 -3.20 5.59 0.68
N ARG A 35 -3.59 5.35 1.94
CA ARG A 35 -2.94 4.32 2.78
C ARG A 35 -3.12 2.90 2.25
N CYS A 36 -4.31 2.55 1.76
CA CYS A 36 -4.52 1.24 1.13
C CYS A 36 -3.66 1.08 -0.13
N GLN A 37 -3.53 2.15 -0.93
CA GLN A 37 -2.71 2.11 -2.14
C GLN A 37 -1.22 1.96 -1.82
N ILE A 38 -0.70 2.67 -0.80
CA ILE A 38 0.69 2.52 -0.34
C ILE A 38 0.97 1.07 0.08
N ILE A 39 0.06 0.43 0.80
CA ILE A 39 0.22 -0.97 1.22
C ILE A 39 0.27 -1.90 -0.01
N ILE A 40 -0.57 -1.66 -1.01
CA ILE A 40 -0.59 -2.44 -2.27
C ILE A 40 0.69 -2.21 -3.08
N ASP A 41 1.17 -0.97 -3.17
CA ASP A 41 2.38 -0.62 -3.94
C ASP A 41 3.64 -1.29 -3.36
N LEU A 42 3.67 -1.49 -2.05
CA LEU A 42 4.80 -2.06 -1.30
C LEU A 42 4.67 -3.58 -1.08
N ASP A 43 3.58 -4.19 -1.55
CA ASP A 43 3.34 -5.63 -1.39
C ASP A 43 4.29 -6.45 -2.28
N GLU A 44 5.20 -7.20 -1.65
CA GLU A 44 6.17 -8.04 -2.36
C GLU A 44 5.56 -9.32 -2.93
N ALA A 45 4.36 -9.70 -2.47
CA ALA A 45 3.72 -10.94 -2.92
C ALA A 45 2.97 -10.79 -4.24
N HIS A 46 2.53 -9.57 -4.62
CA HIS A 46 1.66 -9.35 -5.77
C HIS A 46 2.10 -8.20 -6.67
N GLY A 47 2.12 -8.45 -7.98
CA GLY A 47 2.27 -7.39 -8.99
C GLY A 47 3.66 -6.73 -9.02
N LYS A 48 3.69 -5.44 -9.35
CA LYS A 48 4.92 -4.65 -9.47
C LYS A 48 5.16 -3.86 -8.19
N VAL A 49 6.20 -4.26 -7.44
CA VAL A 49 6.62 -3.60 -6.20
C VAL A 49 7.26 -2.24 -6.51
N LEU A 50 6.77 -1.19 -5.86
CA LEU A 50 7.41 0.12 -5.86
C LEU A 50 8.38 0.25 -4.67
N THR A 51 9.40 1.08 -4.83
CA THR A 51 10.19 1.50 -3.66
C THR A 51 9.35 2.40 -2.75
N HIS A 52 9.72 2.50 -1.47
CA HIS A 52 9.05 3.42 -0.55
C HIS A 52 9.00 4.86 -1.08
N GLU A 53 10.07 5.34 -1.71
CA GLU A 53 10.11 6.68 -2.31
C GLU A 53 9.18 6.82 -3.52
N GLN A 54 9.09 5.79 -4.37
CA GLN A 54 8.19 5.79 -5.51
C GLN A 54 6.73 5.78 -5.09
N SER A 55 6.37 4.93 -4.11
CA SER A 55 5.02 4.90 -3.55
C SER A 55 4.67 6.22 -2.87
N ALA A 56 5.61 6.82 -2.12
CA ALA A 56 5.40 8.12 -1.49
C ALA A 56 5.08 9.22 -2.51
N ARG A 57 5.90 9.35 -3.56
CA ARG A 57 5.65 10.30 -4.65
C ARG A 57 4.31 10.07 -5.35
N SER A 58 3.97 8.82 -5.65
CA SER A 58 2.72 8.49 -6.37
C SER A 58 1.47 8.76 -5.54
N ASN A 59 1.56 8.63 -4.21
CA ASN A 59 0.42 8.77 -3.30
C ASN A 59 0.36 10.14 -2.61
N GLY A 60 1.34 11.02 -2.85
CA GLY A 60 1.39 12.39 -2.33
C GLY A 60 1.64 12.48 -0.82
N VAL A 61 2.46 11.56 -0.29
CA VAL A 61 2.85 11.49 1.13
C VAL A 61 4.34 11.70 1.35
#